data_AF-A0A015UYQ0-F1
#
_entry.id   AF-A0A015UYQ0-F1
#
_cell.length_a   1.000
_cell.length_b   1.000
_cell.length_c   1.000
_cell.angle_alpha   90.00
_cell.angle_beta   90.00
_cell.angle_gamma   90.00
#
_symmetry.space_group_name_H-M   'P 1'
#
loop_
_entity.id
_entity.type
_entity.pdbx_description
1 polymer ?
#
loop_
_entity_poly.entity_id
_entity_poly.type
_entity_poly.pdbx_seq_one_letter_code
_entity_poly.pdbx_strand_id
1 'polypeptide(L)'
;MLLCGTASAQQIVKWDDLQTITDNARRTVYYEKGSKQPLQGEYRIIRGLDEERVKLSDGIINGDYLRYRDGVLRESGIYAKGKRNGIFTEYYQDGVTPRKETPMQQGKIDGTVKTYFRNGKIEIEKEYRQSVESGRERRFDSKTGEQIFESHYIDGKKEGEEWEIFEDGRTLRSRTTRHYRNGKLDGFYRVESTRDGKPYITIEGQYTDGEKSGRWKQYNATDDTTHEWDE
;
A
#
# COMPACT_ATOMS: atom_id res chain seq x y z
N MET A 1 -39.09 -26.52 -15.96
CA MET A 1 -37.70 -26.27 -16.41
C MET A 1 -36.82 -26.19 -15.17
N LEU A 2 -36.16 -27.28 -14.79
CA LEU A 2 -35.07 -27.22 -13.82
C LEU A 2 -33.80 -26.83 -14.59
N LEU A 3 -33.27 -25.65 -14.32
CA LEU A 3 -31.91 -25.28 -14.71
C LEU A 3 -30.96 -26.01 -13.74
N CYS A 4 -30.48 -27.19 -14.13
CA CYS A 4 -29.31 -27.79 -13.51
C CYS A 4 -28.11 -26.90 -13.81
N GLY A 5 -27.69 -26.11 -12.81
CA GLY A 5 -26.39 -25.47 -12.84
C GLY A 5 -25.32 -26.56 -12.84
N THR A 6 -24.63 -26.74 -13.96
CA THR A 6 -23.44 -27.59 -13.98
C THR A 6 -22.36 -26.87 -13.17
N ALA A 7 -22.12 -27.34 -11.96
CA ALA A 7 -20.88 -27.07 -11.25
C ALA A 7 -19.76 -27.59 -12.14
N SER A 8 -19.07 -26.70 -12.87
CA SER A 8 -17.88 -27.07 -13.61
C SER A 8 -16.86 -27.57 -12.58
N ALA A 9 -16.48 -28.83 -12.65
CA ALA A 9 -15.45 -29.37 -11.77
C ALA A 9 -14.14 -28.60 -12.00
N GLN A 10 -13.54 -28.11 -10.92
CA GLN A 10 -12.24 -27.43 -10.97
C GLN A 10 -11.16 -28.40 -11.47
N GLN A 11 -10.48 -28.05 -12.56
CA GLN A 11 -9.42 -28.88 -13.14
C GLN A 11 -8.10 -28.66 -12.38
N ILE A 12 -7.30 -29.71 -12.17
CA ILE A 12 -6.02 -29.62 -11.46
C ILE A 12 -4.89 -29.85 -12.46
N VAL A 13 -3.90 -28.95 -12.49
CA VAL A 13 -2.74 -29.05 -13.38
C VAL A 13 -1.47 -28.61 -12.66
N LYS A 14 -0.33 -29.25 -12.94
CA LYS A 14 0.96 -28.80 -12.41
C LYS A 14 1.54 -27.75 -13.34
N TRP A 15 2.23 -26.76 -12.77
CA TRP A 15 2.93 -25.73 -13.55
C TRP A 15 3.89 -26.33 -14.59
N ASP A 16 4.54 -27.44 -14.27
CA ASP A 16 5.48 -28.12 -15.17
C ASP A 16 4.81 -28.77 -16.38
N ASP A 17 3.48 -28.94 -16.37
CA ASP A 17 2.69 -29.45 -17.49
C ASP A 17 2.13 -28.32 -18.36
N LEU A 18 2.36 -27.06 -17.96
CA LEU A 18 1.89 -25.88 -18.67
C LEU A 18 3.00 -25.24 -19.52
N GLN A 19 2.57 -24.55 -20.57
CA GLN A 19 3.38 -23.58 -21.30
C GLN A 19 2.59 -22.27 -21.40
N THR A 20 3.30 -21.15 -21.38
CA THR A 20 2.69 -19.83 -21.54
C THR A 20 3.30 -19.10 -22.72
N ILE A 21 2.47 -18.30 -23.38
CA ILE A 21 2.93 -17.33 -24.38
C ILE A 21 2.46 -15.94 -23.97
N THR A 22 3.09 -14.92 -24.54
CA THR A 22 2.65 -13.53 -24.41
C THR A 22 1.93 -13.12 -25.68
N ASP A 23 0.68 -12.68 -25.56
CA ASP A 23 -0.08 -12.19 -26.72
C ASP A 23 0.30 -10.75 -27.10
N ASN A 24 -0.30 -10.27 -28.20
CA ASN A 24 -0.06 -8.91 -28.72
C ASN A 24 -0.45 -7.79 -27.72
N ALA A 25 -1.32 -8.10 -26.76
CA ALA A 25 -1.74 -7.19 -25.70
C ALA A 25 -0.87 -7.32 -24.42
N ARG A 26 0.26 -8.05 -24.51
CA ARG A 26 1.19 -8.35 -23.42
C ARG A 26 0.53 -9.12 -22.26
N ARG A 27 -0.44 -9.97 -22.57
CA ARG A 27 -1.11 -10.86 -21.59
C ARG A 27 -0.50 -12.25 -21.66
N THR A 28 -0.44 -12.91 -20.50
CA THR A 28 -0.06 -14.32 -20.42
C THR A 28 -1.23 -15.19 -20.85
N VAL A 29 -0.99 -16.06 -21.82
CA VAL A 29 -1.95 -17.05 -22.31
C VAL A 29 -1.44 -18.45 -21.96
N TYR A 30 -2.29 -19.24 -21.31
CA TYR A 30 -1.96 -20.54 -20.73
C TYR A 30 -2.44 -21.68 -21.62
N TYR A 31 -1.56 -22.65 -21.83
CA TYR A 31 -1.79 -23.89 -22.56
C TYR A 31 -1.25 -25.07 -21.76
N GLU A 32 -1.84 -26.24 -21.91
CA GLU A 32 -1.14 -27.50 -21.62
C GLU A 32 -0.02 -27.72 -22.66
N LYS A 33 1.11 -28.27 -22.22
CA LYS A 33 2.22 -28.61 -23.12
C LYS A 33 1.75 -29.57 -24.22
N GLY A 34 2.07 -29.22 -25.47
CA GLY A 34 1.65 -29.96 -26.65
C GLY A 34 0.21 -29.67 -27.11
N SER A 35 -0.60 -28.95 -26.32
CA SER A 35 -1.91 -28.48 -26.76
C SER A 35 -1.76 -27.29 -27.69
N LYS A 36 -2.62 -27.24 -28.73
CA LYS A 36 -2.81 -26.07 -29.59
C LYS A 36 -3.95 -25.18 -29.13
N GLN A 37 -4.78 -25.65 -28.20
CA GLN A 37 -5.93 -24.92 -27.69
C GLN A 37 -5.59 -24.31 -26.33
N PRO A 38 -5.92 -23.02 -26.11
CA PRO A 38 -5.68 -22.38 -24.83
C PRO A 38 -6.64 -22.93 -23.76
N LEU A 39 -6.23 -22.86 -22.50
CA LEU A 39 -7.02 -23.36 -21.38
C LEU A 39 -8.33 -22.58 -21.19
N GLN A 40 -9.39 -23.28 -20.77
CA GLN A 40 -10.73 -22.71 -20.58
C GLN A 40 -11.36 -23.26 -19.30
N GLY A 41 -11.97 -22.40 -18.50
CA GLY A 41 -12.66 -22.79 -17.26
C GLY A 41 -11.85 -22.55 -16.00
N GLU A 42 -12.18 -23.28 -14.93
CA GLU A 42 -11.58 -23.09 -13.60
C GLU A 42 -10.44 -24.08 -13.37
N TYR A 43 -9.27 -23.56 -13.01
CA TYR A 43 -8.06 -24.35 -12.77
C TYR A 43 -7.51 -24.14 -11.37
N ARG A 44 -6.96 -25.21 -10.82
CA ARG A 44 -6.05 -25.25 -9.69
C ARG A 44 -4.65 -25.56 -10.24
N ILE A 45 -3.81 -24.53 -10.35
CA ILE A 45 -2.45 -24.63 -10.86
C ILE A 45 -1.50 -24.83 -9.68
N ILE A 46 -0.75 -25.93 -9.67
CA ILE A 46 0.14 -26.30 -8.55
C ILE A 46 1.61 -26.10 -8.95
N ARG A 47 2.37 -25.38 -8.11
CA ARG A 47 3.81 -25.15 -8.27
C ARG A 47 4.53 -25.39 -6.94
N GLY A 48 4.94 -26.63 -6.69
CA GLY A 48 5.51 -27.02 -5.40
C GLY A 48 4.49 -26.83 -4.27
N LEU A 49 4.83 -25.97 -3.31
CA LEU A 49 3.92 -25.60 -2.20
C LEU A 49 2.95 -24.47 -2.57
N ASP A 50 3.16 -23.79 -3.70
CA ASP A 50 2.27 -22.72 -4.15
C ASP A 50 1.13 -23.29 -4.99
N GLU A 51 -0.06 -22.72 -4.81
CA GLU A 51 -1.26 -23.06 -5.56
C GLU A 51 -1.97 -21.78 -6.00
N GLU A 52 -2.39 -21.74 -7.26
CA GLU A 52 -3.27 -20.69 -7.78
C GLU A 52 -4.60 -21.30 -8.21
N ARG A 53 -5.71 -20.70 -7.77
CA ARG A 53 -7.04 -20.98 -8.30
C ARG A 53 -7.43 -19.84 -9.21
N VAL A 54 -7.67 -20.15 -10.47
CA VAL A 54 -7.87 -19.17 -11.53
C VAL A 54 -9.02 -19.56 -12.43
N LYS A 55 -9.74 -18.55 -12.94
CA LYS A 55 -10.66 -18.72 -14.07
C LYS A 55 -9.97 -18.28 -15.35
N LEU A 56 -9.89 -19.16 -16.34
CA LEU A 56 -9.27 -18.91 -17.64
C LEU A 56 -10.36 -18.76 -18.72
N SER A 57 -10.22 -17.74 -19.56
CA SER A 57 -10.99 -17.51 -20.78
C SER A 57 -10.02 -17.25 -21.92
N ASP A 58 -10.02 -18.10 -22.94
CA ASP A 58 -9.04 -18.13 -24.02
C ASP A 58 -7.61 -18.18 -23.50
N GLY A 59 -7.39 -19.00 -22.46
CA GLY A 59 -6.11 -19.16 -21.79
C GLY A 59 -5.70 -17.96 -20.95
N ILE A 60 -6.54 -16.93 -20.81
CA ILE A 60 -6.20 -15.70 -20.09
C ILE A 60 -6.99 -15.67 -18.78
N ILE A 61 -6.35 -15.32 -17.67
CA ILE A 61 -7.02 -15.19 -16.38
C ILE A 61 -8.12 -14.10 -16.46
N ASN A 62 -9.36 -14.49 -16.18
CA ASN A 62 -10.53 -13.64 -16.29
C ASN A 62 -11.64 -14.11 -15.32
N GLY A 63 -11.69 -13.48 -14.16
CA GLY A 63 -12.55 -13.83 -13.04
C GLY A 63 -11.77 -13.88 -11.73
N ASP A 64 -12.28 -14.63 -10.77
CA ASP A 64 -11.70 -14.76 -9.45
C ASP A 64 -10.29 -15.38 -9.50
N TYR A 65 -9.45 -14.88 -8.60
CA TYR A 65 -8.07 -15.33 -8.42
C TYR A 65 -7.81 -15.53 -6.93
N LEU A 66 -7.26 -16.69 -6.59
CA LEU A 66 -6.81 -17.00 -5.24
C LEU A 66 -5.41 -17.60 -5.32
N ARG A 67 -4.50 -17.17 -4.46
CA ARG A 67 -3.17 -17.75 -4.32
C ARG A 67 -2.97 -18.27 -2.91
N TYR A 68 -2.53 -19.50 -2.81
CA TYR A 68 -2.23 -20.21 -1.58
C TYR A 68 -0.74 -20.55 -1.54
N ARG A 69 -0.20 -20.64 -0.33
CA ARG A 69 1.10 -21.23 -0.07
C ARG A 69 0.97 -22.18 1.10
N ASP A 70 1.30 -23.44 0.86
CA ASP A 70 1.17 -24.53 1.83
C ASP A 70 -0.26 -24.63 2.39
N GLY A 71 -1.24 -24.55 1.48
CA GLY A 71 -2.67 -24.58 1.82
C GLY A 71 -3.24 -23.32 2.45
N VAL A 72 -2.40 -22.34 2.82
CA VAL A 72 -2.83 -21.09 3.47
C VAL A 72 -3.02 -19.99 2.44
N LEU A 73 -4.17 -19.29 2.48
CA LEU A 73 -4.46 -18.18 1.57
C LEU A 73 -3.45 -17.04 1.76
N ARG A 74 -2.91 -16.52 0.65
CA ARG A 74 -1.92 -15.44 0.64
C ARG A 74 -2.38 -14.22 -0.13
N GLU A 75 -3.20 -14.43 -1.15
CA GLU A 75 -3.73 -13.34 -1.97
C GLU A 75 -5.08 -13.72 -2.58
N SER A 76 -5.97 -12.76 -2.69
CA SER A 76 -7.23 -12.87 -3.41
C SER A 76 -7.46 -11.62 -4.26
N GLY A 77 -8.26 -11.75 -5.31
CA GLY A 77 -8.66 -10.63 -6.15
C GLY A 77 -9.39 -11.10 -7.40
N ILE A 78 -9.61 -10.16 -8.33
CA ILE A 78 -10.29 -10.43 -9.60
C ILE A 78 -9.40 -9.99 -10.75
N TYR A 79 -9.32 -10.80 -11.80
CA TYR A 79 -8.74 -10.41 -13.07
C TYR A 79 -9.83 -10.12 -14.08
N ALA A 80 -9.64 -9.08 -14.89
CA ALA A 80 -10.41 -8.82 -16.08
C ALA A 80 -9.48 -8.87 -17.29
N LYS A 81 -9.69 -9.86 -18.19
CA LYS A 81 -8.89 -10.04 -19.41
C LYS A 81 -7.37 -10.02 -19.16
N GLY A 82 -6.91 -10.74 -18.16
CA GLY A 82 -5.49 -10.90 -17.83
C GLY A 82 -4.89 -9.76 -17.01
N LYS A 83 -5.69 -8.78 -16.59
CA LYS A 83 -5.25 -7.65 -15.76
C LYS A 83 -5.98 -7.63 -14.43
N ARG A 84 -5.26 -7.32 -13.34
CA ARG A 84 -5.86 -7.11 -12.00
C ARG A 84 -6.94 -6.02 -12.06
N ASN A 85 -8.10 -6.28 -11.48
CA ASN A 85 -9.24 -5.37 -11.50
C ASN A 85 -10.09 -5.54 -10.22
N GLY A 86 -10.48 -4.46 -9.56
CA GLY A 86 -11.07 -4.51 -8.22
C GLY A 86 -10.02 -4.57 -7.11
N ILE A 87 -10.42 -4.94 -5.91
CA ILE A 87 -9.50 -5.00 -4.75
C ILE A 87 -8.69 -6.29 -4.80
N PHE A 88 -7.37 -6.15 -4.71
CA PHE A 88 -6.47 -7.27 -4.38
C PHE A 88 -6.14 -7.22 -2.91
N THR A 89 -6.39 -8.32 -2.21
CA THR A 89 -6.12 -8.47 -0.78
C THR A 89 -4.99 -9.47 -0.58
N GLU A 90 -3.89 -9.02 0.02
CA GLU A 90 -2.83 -9.88 0.53
C GLU A 90 -3.11 -10.20 2.00
N TYR A 91 -2.84 -11.43 2.44
CA TYR A 91 -3.11 -11.89 3.81
C TYR A 91 -1.83 -12.17 4.60
N TYR A 92 -1.93 -12.06 5.93
CA TYR A 92 -0.90 -12.48 6.85
C TYR A 92 -0.69 -14.00 6.88
N GLN A 93 0.26 -14.45 7.71
CA GLN A 93 0.61 -15.85 7.86
C GLN A 93 -0.56 -16.75 8.28
N ASP A 94 -1.54 -16.19 9.00
CA ASP A 94 -2.78 -16.86 9.42
C ASP A 94 -3.74 -17.18 8.26
N GLY A 95 -3.57 -16.54 7.10
CA GLY A 95 -4.44 -16.68 5.93
C GLY A 95 -5.82 -16.06 6.08
N VAL A 96 -6.05 -15.25 7.13
CA VAL A 96 -7.36 -14.65 7.44
C VAL A 96 -7.23 -13.14 7.58
N THR A 97 -6.21 -12.63 8.27
CA THR A 97 -6.06 -11.20 8.50
C THR A 97 -5.51 -10.52 7.25
N PRO A 98 -6.19 -9.51 6.67
CA PRO A 98 -5.62 -8.72 5.59
C PRO A 98 -4.31 -8.06 6.03
N ARG A 99 -3.30 -8.13 5.19
CA ARG A 99 -2.03 -7.41 5.31
C ARG A 99 -2.04 -6.14 4.48
N LYS A 100 -2.62 -6.22 3.28
CA LYS A 100 -2.68 -5.12 2.32
C LYS A 100 -3.88 -5.27 1.42
N GLU A 101 -4.57 -4.16 1.17
CA GLU A 101 -5.61 -4.05 0.14
C GLU A 101 -5.18 -3.04 -0.91
N THR A 102 -5.20 -3.45 -2.17
CA THR A 102 -4.76 -2.63 -3.30
C THR A 102 -5.91 -2.50 -4.30
N PRO A 103 -6.51 -1.32 -4.47
CA PRO A 103 -7.52 -1.10 -5.49
C PRO A 103 -6.86 -1.05 -6.87
N MET A 104 -7.27 -1.96 -7.75
CA MET A 104 -6.72 -2.13 -9.09
C MET A 104 -7.76 -1.78 -10.14
N GLN A 105 -7.38 -1.02 -11.16
CA GLN A 105 -8.18 -0.77 -12.35
C GLN A 105 -7.33 -1.05 -13.59
N GLN A 106 -7.73 -2.05 -14.37
CA GLN A 106 -7.02 -2.47 -15.59
C GLN A 106 -5.50 -2.65 -15.41
N GLY A 107 -5.10 -3.27 -14.28
CA GLY A 107 -3.70 -3.57 -13.97
C GLY A 107 -2.91 -2.41 -13.36
N LYS A 108 -3.52 -1.25 -13.12
CA LYS A 108 -2.92 -0.12 -12.40
C LYS A 108 -3.58 0.07 -11.03
N ILE A 109 -2.87 0.67 -10.09
CA ILE A 109 -3.45 1.04 -8.80
C ILE A 109 -4.29 2.31 -8.98
N ASP A 110 -5.54 2.31 -8.58
CA ASP A 110 -6.41 3.49 -8.65
C ASP A 110 -7.35 3.52 -7.45
N GLY A 111 -7.07 4.42 -6.50
CA GLY A 111 -7.73 4.52 -5.21
C GLY A 111 -6.77 4.43 -4.02
N THR A 112 -7.33 4.24 -2.82
CA THR A 112 -6.57 4.17 -1.57
C THR A 112 -6.06 2.75 -1.30
N VAL A 113 -4.74 2.58 -1.35
CA VAL A 113 -4.07 1.38 -0.84
C VAL A 113 -4.09 1.42 0.68
N LYS A 114 -4.42 0.30 1.31
CA LYS A 114 -4.42 0.15 2.77
C LYS A 114 -3.46 -0.94 3.20
N THR A 115 -2.68 -0.71 4.24
CA THR A 115 -1.97 -1.78 4.97
C THR A 115 -2.52 -1.86 6.39
N TYR A 116 -2.38 -3.05 6.96
CA TYR A 116 -2.96 -3.37 8.26
C TYR A 116 -1.89 -3.98 9.16
N PHE A 117 -1.92 -3.64 10.44
CA PHE A 117 -1.18 -4.36 11.47
C PHE A 117 -1.74 -5.78 11.66
N ARG A 118 -0.97 -6.67 12.30
CA ARG A 118 -1.41 -8.04 12.63
C ARG A 118 -2.64 -8.11 13.53
N ASN A 119 -2.97 -7.03 14.25
CA ASN A 119 -4.18 -6.94 15.07
C ASN A 119 -5.41 -6.48 14.25
N GLY A 120 -5.29 -6.32 12.93
CA GLY A 120 -6.37 -5.89 12.04
C GLY A 120 -6.60 -4.38 11.99
N LYS A 121 -5.91 -3.57 12.81
CA LYS A 121 -5.98 -2.11 12.71
C LYS A 121 -5.24 -1.63 11.45
N ILE A 122 -5.71 -0.52 10.87
CA ILE A 122 -5.03 0.12 9.75
C ILE A 122 -3.66 0.63 10.20
N GLU A 123 -2.65 0.41 9.38
CA GLU A 123 -1.28 0.89 9.56
C GLU A 123 -1.00 2.08 8.64
N ILE A 124 -1.33 1.96 7.35
CA ILE A 124 -1.14 3.00 6.33
C ILE A 124 -2.37 3.08 5.43
N GLU A 125 -2.79 4.29 5.10
CA GLU A 125 -3.65 4.57 3.95
C GLU A 125 -2.89 5.49 2.99
N LYS A 126 -2.80 5.13 1.71
CA LYS A 126 -2.10 5.93 0.70
C LYS A 126 -2.87 5.97 -0.61
N GLU A 127 -3.11 7.19 -1.11
CA GLU A 127 -3.91 7.43 -2.32
C GLU A 127 -3.06 7.39 -3.59
N TYR A 128 -3.58 6.67 -4.59
CA TYR A 128 -2.97 6.54 -5.91
C TYR A 128 -3.98 6.87 -7.01
N ARG A 129 -3.50 7.43 -8.10
CA ARG A 129 -4.20 7.57 -9.37
C ARG A 129 -3.33 6.98 -10.46
N GLN A 130 -3.83 5.96 -11.18
CA GLN A 130 -3.09 5.32 -12.27
C GLN A 130 -1.66 4.87 -11.91
N SER A 131 -1.50 4.30 -10.71
CA SER A 131 -0.24 3.86 -10.08
C SER A 131 0.72 4.97 -9.67
N VAL A 132 0.30 6.24 -9.67
CA VAL A 132 1.09 7.37 -9.19
C VAL A 132 0.48 7.89 -7.89
N GLU A 133 1.30 8.20 -6.89
CA GLU A 133 0.84 8.76 -5.62
C GLU A 133 0.19 10.12 -5.85
N SER A 134 -1.06 10.27 -5.44
CA SER A 134 -1.86 11.45 -5.73
C SER A 134 -2.98 11.56 -4.71
N GLY A 135 -2.78 12.41 -3.70
CA GLY A 135 -3.68 12.57 -2.56
C GLY A 135 -2.94 12.37 -1.23
N ARG A 136 -3.66 11.91 -0.21
CA ARG A 136 -3.11 11.79 1.14
C ARG A 136 -2.38 10.47 1.38
N GLU A 137 -1.34 10.53 2.21
CA GLU A 137 -0.77 9.41 2.96
C GLU A 137 -1.03 9.63 4.45
N ARG A 138 -1.60 8.64 5.13
CA ARG A 138 -1.87 8.65 6.57
C ARG A 138 -1.29 7.40 7.20
N ARG A 139 -0.64 7.54 8.36
CA ARG A 139 -0.13 6.39 9.14
C ARG A 139 -0.64 6.45 10.57
N PHE A 140 -0.81 5.28 11.18
CA PHE A 140 -1.49 5.12 12.45
C PHE A 140 -0.64 4.34 13.45
N ASP A 141 -0.81 4.64 14.75
CA ASP A 141 -0.16 3.88 15.82
C ASP A 141 -0.79 2.48 15.99
N SER A 142 0.08 1.48 16.18
CA SER A 142 -0.34 0.08 16.28
C SER A 142 -1.17 -0.25 17.52
N LYS A 143 -0.99 0.49 18.62
CA LYS A 143 -1.65 0.24 19.91
C LYS A 143 -2.94 1.02 20.02
N THR A 144 -2.91 2.33 19.80
CA THR A 144 -4.07 3.21 19.94
C THR A 144 -4.92 3.19 18.67
N GLY A 145 -4.30 3.18 17.50
CA GLY A 145 -4.98 3.41 16.21
C GLY A 145 -5.11 4.89 15.87
N GLU A 146 -4.50 5.78 16.66
CA GLU A 146 -4.47 7.21 16.39
C GLU A 146 -3.57 7.53 15.20
N GLN A 147 -3.92 8.56 14.45
CA GLN A 147 -3.10 9.01 13.33
C GLN A 147 -1.85 9.71 13.85
N ILE A 148 -0.68 9.25 13.40
CA ILE A 148 0.62 9.77 13.80
C ILE A 148 1.38 10.42 12.64
N PHE A 149 0.83 10.39 11.43
CA PHE A 149 1.44 11.00 10.26
C PHE A 149 0.37 11.39 9.24
N GLU A 150 0.54 12.55 8.61
CA GLU A 150 -0.12 12.91 7.36
C GLU A 150 0.85 13.59 6.41
N SER A 151 0.75 13.26 5.13
CA SER A 151 1.42 13.97 4.04
C SER A 151 0.53 13.99 2.81
N HIS A 152 0.77 14.91 1.89
CA HIS A 152 -0.03 15.07 0.68
C HIS A 152 0.88 15.05 -0.56
N TYR A 153 0.41 14.40 -1.61
CA TYR A 153 1.16 14.16 -2.85
C TYR A 153 0.39 14.63 -4.08
N ILE A 154 1.10 15.24 -5.02
CA ILE A 154 0.62 15.51 -6.37
C ILE A 154 1.64 14.92 -7.35
N ASP A 155 1.18 14.03 -8.23
CA ASP A 155 1.99 13.36 -9.26
C ASP A 155 3.30 12.75 -8.71
N GLY A 156 3.22 12.08 -7.57
CA GLY A 156 4.34 11.41 -6.93
C GLY A 156 5.25 12.32 -6.10
N LYS A 157 4.95 13.61 -5.96
CA LYS A 157 5.74 14.57 -5.21
C LYS A 157 4.98 15.10 -4.00
N LYS A 158 5.65 15.23 -2.86
CA LYS A 158 5.07 15.88 -1.68
C LYS A 158 4.71 17.33 -1.99
N GLU A 159 3.53 17.74 -1.55
CA GLU A 159 2.99 19.08 -1.77
C GLU A 159 2.13 19.51 -0.57
N GLY A 160 2.42 20.67 0.00
CA GLY A 160 1.70 21.22 1.14
C GLY A 160 2.27 20.78 2.49
N GLU A 161 1.41 20.81 3.51
CA GLU A 161 1.79 20.46 4.89
C GLU A 161 1.96 18.95 5.06
N GLU A 162 3.01 18.57 5.76
CA GLU A 162 3.22 17.25 6.33
C GLU A 162 3.40 17.40 7.84
N TRP A 163 2.80 16.50 8.61
CA TRP A 163 3.08 16.42 10.02
C TRP A 163 3.30 14.98 10.48
N GLU A 164 4.07 14.84 11.55
CA GLU A 164 4.44 13.57 12.15
C GLU A 164 4.49 13.70 13.66
N ILE A 165 3.95 12.70 14.36
CA ILE A 165 4.05 12.54 15.80
C ILE A 165 5.04 11.41 16.06
N PHE A 166 6.07 11.71 16.85
CA PHE A 166 7.02 10.74 17.36
C PHE A 166 6.86 10.63 18.88
N GLU A 167 6.86 9.41 19.39
CA GLU A 167 6.83 9.10 20.82
C GLU A 167 7.91 8.07 21.14
N ASP A 168 8.74 8.34 22.16
CA ASP A 168 9.81 7.43 22.58
C ASP A 168 9.33 6.26 23.46
N GLY A 169 8.03 6.24 23.77
CA GLY A 169 7.40 5.27 24.66
C GLY A 169 7.73 5.44 26.14
N ARG A 170 8.33 6.58 26.53
CA ARG A 170 8.69 6.92 27.90
C ARG A 170 8.18 8.30 28.26
N THR A 171 8.90 9.33 27.87
CA THR A 171 8.69 10.70 28.38
C THR A 171 8.61 11.72 27.26
N LEU A 172 9.24 11.47 26.10
CA LEU A 172 9.35 12.42 25.02
C LEU A 172 8.29 12.13 23.95
N ARG A 173 7.54 13.18 23.61
CA ARG A 173 6.63 13.23 22.48
C ARG A 173 6.90 14.49 21.67
N SER A 174 7.01 14.38 20.36
CA SER A 174 7.23 15.53 19.48
C SER A 174 6.29 15.50 18.28
N ARG A 175 5.67 16.64 17.97
CA ARG A 175 5.01 16.89 16.69
C ARG A 175 5.94 17.69 15.81
N THR A 176 6.27 17.17 14.63
CA THR A 176 6.97 17.92 13.59
C THR A 176 5.99 18.29 12.49
N THR A 177 6.02 19.53 12.04
CA THR A 177 5.24 20.07 10.91
C THR A 177 6.22 20.66 9.90
N ARG A 178 6.03 20.32 8.63
CA ARG A 178 6.91 20.66 7.51
C ARG A 178 6.06 21.07 6.32
N HIS A 179 6.49 22.04 5.53
CA HIS A 179 5.84 22.39 4.27
C HIS A 179 6.70 21.97 3.07
N TYR A 180 6.05 21.42 2.05
CA TYR A 180 6.67 20.99 0.81
C TYR A 180 6.08 21.69 -0.40
N ARG A 181 6.92 21.94 -1.39
CA ARG A 181 6.53 22.34 -2.74
C ARG A 181 7.33 21.51 -3.74
N ASN A 182 6.66 20.85 -4.68
CA ASN A 182 7.28 20.00 -5.70
C ASN A 182 8.27 18.96 -5.14
N GLY A 183 7.97 18.41 -3.96
CA GLY A 183 8.78 17.38 -3.31
C GLY A 183 9.97 17.89 -2.48
N LYS A 184 10.19 19.20 -2.41
CA LYS A 184 11.24 19.82 -1.58
C LYS A 184 10.63 20.55 -0.39
N LEU A 185 11.37 20.65 0.71
CA LEU A 185 10.98 21.50 1.84
C LEU A 185 10.97 22.96 1.38
N ASP A 186 9.83 23.62 1.49
CA ASP A 186 9.62 24.98 1.04
C ASP A 186 8.49 25.58 1.88
N GLY A 187 8.86 26.48 2.79
CA GLY A 187 7.97 27.08 3.77
C GLY A 187 8.30 26.70 5.21
N PHE A 188 7.28 26.81 6.06
CA PHE A 188 7.45 26.74 7.51
C PHE A 188 7.89 25.35 7.99
N TYR A 189 8.72 25.35 9.03
CA TYR A 189 9.11 24.17 9.76
C TYR A 189 8.91 24.42 11.25
N ARG A 190 8.31 23.44 11.95
CA ARG A 190 8.12 23.52 13.38
C ARG A 190 8.20 22.16 14.05
N VAL A 191 8.90 22.08 15.18
CA VAL A 191 8.91 20.94 16.09
C VAL A 191 8.40 21.41 17.44
N GLU A 192 7.40 20.74 17.97
CA GLU A 192 6.88 20.96 19.32
C GLU A 192 7.06 19.68 20.13
N SER A 193 7.88 19.74 21.17
CA SER A 193 8.21 18.60 22.01
C SER A 193 7.70 18.80 23.43
N THR A 194 7.18 17.72 24.02
CA THR A 194 6.83 17.63 25.43
C THR A 194 7.66 16.54 26.12
N ARG A 195 8.07 16.78 27.36
CA ARG A 195 8.68 15.80 28.25
C ARG A 195 7.78 15.59 29.47
N ASP A 196 7.42 14.35 29.77
CA ASP A 196 6.49 14.00 30.86
C ASP A 196 5.15 14.76 30.76
N GLY A 197 4.66 14.96 29.53
CA GLY A 197 3.44 15.71 29.24
C GLY A 197 3.54 17.23 29.38
N LYS A 198 4.71 17.77 29.75
CA LYS A 198 4.95 19.22 29.88
C LYS A 198 5.72 19.76 28.67
N PRO A 199 5.49 21.01 28.23
CA PRO A 199 6.29 21.63 27.17
C PRO A 199 7.79 21.51 27.46
N TYR A 200 8.58 21.17 26.45
CA TYR A 200 10.03 20.97 26.59
C TYR A 200 10.81 21.85 25.62
N ILE A 201 10.67 21.59 24.32
CA ILE A 201 11.41 22.32 23.27
C ILE A 201 10.43 22.68 22.15
N THR A 202 10.49 23.93 21.67
CA THR A 202 9.89 24.32 20.38
C THR A 202 11.00 24.81 19.47
N ILE A 203 11.06 24.29 18.24
CA ILE A 203 11.97 24.78 17.20
C ILE A 203 11.11 25.24 16.03
N GLU A 204 11.37 26.42 15.50
CA GLU A 204 10.69 26.93 14.31
C GLU A 204 11.64 27.68 13.38
N GLY A 205 11.33 27.62 12.08
CA GLY A 205 12.15 28.21 11.03
C GLY A 205 11.47 28.08 9.67
N GLN A 206 12.24 28.37 8.62
CA GLN A 206 11.78 28.30 7.24
C GLN A 206 12.78 27.50 6.40
N TYR A 207 12.25 26.83 5.38
CA TYR A 207 13.03 26.28 4.29
C TYR A 207 12.70 27.00 2.99
N THR A 208 13.71 27.15 2.12
CA THR A 208 13.56 27.61 0.75
C THR A 208 14.28 26.63 -0.18
N ASP A 209 13.53 26.03 -1.11
CA ASP A 209 14.04 25.05 -2.09
C ASP A 209 14.86 23.88 -1.50
N GLY A 210 14.50 23.43 -0.30
CA GLY A 210 15.13 22.32 0.41
C GLY A 210 16.20 22.72 1.41
N GLU A 211 16.64 23.98 1.41
CA GLU A 211 17.67 24.50 2.32
C GLU A 211 17.03 25.30 3.45
N LYS A 212 17.63 25.29 4.64
CA LYS A 212 17.22 26.20 5.71
C LYS A 212 17.43 27.64 5.27
N SER A 213 16.54 28.53 5.69
CA SER A 213 16.64 29.94 5.31
C SER A 213 16.08 30.87 6.38
N GLY A 214 16.75 31.99 6.56
CA GLY A 214 16.29 33.08 7.43
C GLY A 214 16.50 32.76 8.91
N ARG A 215 15.75 33.44 9.76
CA ARG A 215 15.92 33.34 11.21
C ARG A 215 15.23 32.09 11.76
N TRP A 216 16.01 31.29 12.47
CA TRP A 216 15.56 30.15 13.24
C TRP A 216 15.45 30.50 14.71
N LYS A 217 14.53 29.82 15.40
CA LYS A 217 14.26 30.00 16.81
C LYS A 217 14.12 28.65 17.50
N GLN A 218 14.78 28.50 18.63
CA GLN A 218 14.59 27.42 19.58
C GLN A 218 14.19 28.00 20.94
N TYR A 219 13.06 27.57 21.46
CA TYR A 219 12.58 27.89 22.80
C TYR A 219 12.70 26.66 23.71
N ASN A 220 13.32 26.82 24.88
CA ASN A 220 13.39 25.82 25.93
C ASN A 220 12.48 26.21 27.09
N ALA A 221 11.42 25.42 27.27
CA ALA A 221 10.41 25.67 28.28
C ALA A 221 10.87 25.32 29.71
N THR A 222 12.00 24.61 29.86
CA THR A 222 12.52 24.20 31.18
C THR A 222 13.17 25.36 31.92
N ASP A 223 13.85 26.24 31.18
CA ASP A 223 14.59 27.39 31.70
C ASP A 223 14.10 28.74 31.15
N ASP A 224 13.00 28.73 30.38
CA ASP A 224 12.39 29.90 29.75
C ASP A 224 13.37 30.70 28.87
N THR A 225 14.23 29.98 28.15
CA THR A 225 15.22 30.58 27.25
C THR A 225 14.84 30.46 25.79
N THR A 226 15.21 31.48 25.02
CA THR A 226 15.10 31.49 23.55
C THR A 226 16.48 31.67 22.95
N HIS A 227 16.86 30.79 22.02
CA HIS A 227 18.03 30.92 21.18
C HIS A 227 17.59 31.14 19.73
N GLU A 228 18.22 32.10 19.05
CA GLU A 228 17.92 32.45 17.67
C GLU A 228 19.22 32.56 16.87
N TRP A 229 19.17 32.13 15.62
CA TRP A 229 20.29 32.14 14.68
C TRP A 229 19.79 32.30 13.25
N ASP A 230 20.67 32.73 12.34
CA ASP A 230 20.36 32.86 10.91
C ASP A 230 20.99 31.71 10.12
N GLU A 231 20.29 31.25 9.08
CA GLU A 231 20.74 30.25 8.09
C GLU A 231 20.58 30.81 6.66
#